data_AF-A0A0F9M9B5-F1
#
_entry.id   AF-A0A0F9M9B5-F1
#
_cell.length_a   1.000
_cell.length_b   1.000
_cell.length_c   1.000
_cell.angle_alpha   90.00
_cell.angle_beta   90.00
_cell.angle_gamma   90.00
#
_symmetry.space_group_name_H-M   'P 1'
#
loop_
_entity.id
_entity.type
_entity.pdbx_description
1 polymer ?
#
loop_
_entity_poly.entity_id
_entity_poly.type
_entity_poly.pdbx_seq_one_letter_code
_entity_poly.pdbx_strand_id
1 'polypeptide(L)'
;MKKKINESESNLIKAVVLSIFDDNGPTPKVFWPDDLDEKAGLLIAMKTISLLMGDTVYQDGEESDAVNYFGILPFPDIKLNGLTYFFLIHDENARGNALAATITILIDENDKVFFYQNMKYLRIIMDNAATNIQNVKGYT
;
A
#
# COMPACT_ATOMS: atom_id res chain seq x y z
N MET A 1 -29.49 -29.16 -7.82
CA MET A 1 -28.28 -29.60 -7.11
C MET A 1 -27.29 -28.44 -7.12
N LYS A 2 -27.18 -27.68 -6.03
CA LYS A 2 -26.26 -26.52 -5.94
C LYS A 2 -24.86 -27.04 -5.62
N LYS A 3 -23.88 -26.72 -6.46
CA LYS A 3 -22.47 -27.08 -6.27
C LYS A 3 -21.99 -26.34 -5.02
N LYS A 4 -21.70 -27.07 -3.93
CA LYS A 4 -20.95 -26.54 -2.78
C LYS A 4 -19.59 -26.11 -3.30
N ILE A 5 -19.29 -24.82 -3.23
CA ILE A 5 -17.94 -24.31 -3.39
C ILE A 5 -17.20 -24.73 -2.12
N ASN A 6 -16.13 -25.51 -2.26
CA ASN A 6 -15.30 -25.92 -1.14
C ASN A 6 -14.61 -24.68 -0.54
N GLU A 7 -14.83 -24.41 0.73
CA GLU A 7 -14.12 -23.41 1.55
C GLU A 7 -12.69 -23.89 1.91
N SER A 8 -11.86 -24.16 0.91
CA SER A 8 -10.46 -24.54 1.15
C SER A 8 -9.49 -24.06 0.07
N GLU A 9 -9.78 -22.95 -0.60
CA GLU A 9 -8.73 -22.16 -1.25
C GLU A 9 -8.24 -21.15 -0.20
N SER A 10 -7.09 -21.43 0.42
CA SER A 10 -6.44 -20.47 1.31
C SER A 10 -6.22 -19.19 0.50
N ASN A 11 -6.93 -18.11 0.84
CA ASN A 11 -6.77 -16.84 0.14
C ASN A 11 -5.33 -16.37 0.38
N LEU A 12 -4.53 -16.37 -0.69
CA LEU A 12 -3.09 -16.06 -0.64
C LEU A 12 -2.88 -14.60 -0.25
N ILE A 13 -3.66 -13.72 -0.88
CA ILE A 13 -3.74 -12.32 -0.49
C ILE A 13 -4.59 -12.24 0.77
N LYS A 14 -3.97 -11.80 1.86
CA LYS A 14 -4.62 -11.62 3.15
C LYS A 14 -5.33 -10.29 3.24
N ALA A 15 -4.71 -9.23 2.71
CA ALA A 15 -5.34 -7.93 2.60
C ALA A 15 -4.61 -7.01 1.60
N VAL A 16 -5.29 -5.96 1.18
CA VAL A 16 -4.74 -4.82 0.46
C VAL A 16 -5.08 -3.57 1.26
N VAL A 17 -4.08 -2.72 1.50
CA VAL A 17 -4.22 -1.51 2.31
C VAL A 17 -3.79 -0.30 1.50
N LEU A 18 -4.66 0.70 1.37
CA LEU A 18 -4.27 2.04 0.94
C LEU A 18 -4.00 2.88 2.19
N SER A 19 -2.82 3.46 2.29
CA SER A 19 -2.45 4.39 3.36
C SER A 19 -2.09 5.76 2.78
N ILE A 20 -2.45 6.83 3.47
CA ILE A 20 -2.16 8.21 3.08
C ILE A 20 -1.64 8.96 4.32
N PHE A 21 -0.69 9.85 4.14
CA PHE A 21 -0.30 10.83 5.14
C PHE A 21 -1.21 12.05 5.03
N ASP A 22 -2.06 12.28 6.03
CA ASP A 22 -2.95 13.45 6.11
C ASP A 22 -2.73 14.23 7.42
N ASP A 23 -3.66 15.12 7.77
CA ASP A 23 -3.59 15.93 9.00
C ASP A 23 -3.51 15.12 10.30
N ASN A 24 -3.93 13.85 10.28
CA ASN A 24 -3.84 12.94 11.42
C ASN A 24 -2.54 12.11 11.39
N GLY A 25 -1.69 12.32 10.40
CA GLY A 25 -0.48 11.53 10.13
C GLY A 25 -0.74 10.33 9.22
N PRO A 26 0.03 9.24 9.35
CA PRO A 26 -0.16 8.03 8.56
C PRO A 26 -1.51 7.36 8.88
N THR A 27 -2.43 7.43 7.93
CA THR A 27 -3.79 6.91 8.10
C THR A 27 -4.10 5.86 7.04
N PRO A 28 -4.52 4.64 7.43
CA PRO A 28 -5.05 3.68 6.48
C PRO A 28 -6.46 4.11 6.02
N LYS A 29 -6.66 4.28 4.72
CA LYS A 29 -7.91 4.78 4.12
C LYS A 29 -8.81 3.67 3.58
N VAL A 30 -8.22 2.59 3.10
CA VAL A 30 -8.95 1.45 2.54
C VAL A 30 -8.33 0.16 3.05
N PHE A 31 -9.19 -0.77 3.43
CA PHE A 31 -8.85 -2.15 3.73
C PHE A 31 -9.67 -3.05 2.80
N TRP A 32 -9.05 -4.08 2.26
CA TRP A 32 -9.79 -5.14 1.58
C TRP A 32 -9.10 -6.48 1.82
N PRO A 33 -9.78 -7.50 2.36
CA PRO A 33 -11.14 -7.48 2.92
C PRO A 33 -11.30 -6.56 4.14
N ASP A 34 -12.54 -6.15 4.44
CA ASP A 34 -12.90 -5.19 5.51
C ASP A 34 -12.70 -5.75 6.94
N ASP A 35 -12.25 -7.00 7.08
CA ASP A 35 -12.05 -7.69 8.36
C ASP A 35 -10.61 -7.61 8.89
N LEU A 36 -9.73 -6.83 8.24
CA LEU A 36 -8.41 -6.54 8.79
C LEU A 36 -8.55 -5.74 10.09
N ASP A 37 -7.86 -6.19 11.14
CA ASP A 37 -7.81 -5.48 12.42
C ASP A 37 -7.30 -4.03 12.24
N GLU A 38 -8.02 -3.07 12.81
CA GLU A 38 -7.72 -1.64 12.67
C GLU A 38 -6.30 -1.31 13.13
N LYS A 39 -5.82 -1.98 14.19
CA LYS A 39 -4.45 -1.81 14.68
C LYS A 39 -3.41 -2.33 13.71
N ALA A 40 -3.68 -3.44 13.03
CA ALA A 40 -2.82 -3.95 11.97
C ALA A 40 -2.75 -2.92 10.82
N GLY A 41 -3.90 -2.38 10.43
CA GLY A 41 -4.01 -1.30 9.46
C GLY A 41 -3.15 -0.07 9.79
N LEU A 42 -3.26 0.42 11.02
CA LEU A 42 -2.48 1.55 11.50
C LEU A 42 -0.99 1.24 11.54
N LEU A 43 -0.61 0.05 12.02
CA LEU A 43 0.80 -0.39 12.04
C LEU A 43 1.39 -0.41 10.63
N ILE A 44 0.63 -0.90 9.65
CA ILE A 44 1.03 -0.91 8.24
C ILE A 44 1.22 0.52 7.75
N ALA A 45 0.21 1.38 7.91
CA ALA A 45 0.26 2.77 7.47
C ALA A 45 1.45 3.52 8.08
N MET A 46 1.64 3.42 9.40
CA MET A 46 2.76 4.05 10.09
C MET A 46 4.11 3.62 9.52
N LYS A 47 4.31 2.32 9.32
CA LYS A 47 5.60 1.79 8.86
C LYS A 47 5.90 2.18 7.42
N THR A 48 4.92 2.05 6.52
CA THR A 48 5.12 2.32 5.09
C THR A 48 5.29 3.81 4.84
N ILE A 49 4.44 4.65 5.41
CA ILE A 49 4.52 6.10 5.24
C ILE A 49 5.78 6.67 5.91
N SER A 50 6.18 6.18 7.09
CA SER A 50 7.43 6.63 7.72
C SER A 50 8.66 6.28 6.88
N LEU A 51 8.66 5.12 6.22
CA LEU A 51 9.73 4.74 5.30
C LEU A 51 9.78 5.70 4.10
N LEU A 52 8.62 6.05 3.54
CA LEU A 52 8.50 7.00 2.45
C LEU A 52 9.01 8.39 2.84
N MET A 53 8.57 8.91 3.99
CA MET A 53 8.99 10.23 4.48
C MET A 53 10.48 10.29 4.84
N GLY A 54 11.06 9.16 5.22
CA GLY A 54 12.49 9.02 5.49
C GLY A 54 13.35 8.86 4.23
N ASP A 55 12.73 8.68 3.06
CA ASP A 55 13.44 8.52 1.79
C ASP A 55 13.90 9.87 1.25
N THR A 56 15.16 9.95 0.84
CA THR A 56 15.75 11.14 0.23
C THR A 56 15.03 11.55 -1.04
N VAL A 57 14.45 10.60 -1.78
CA VAL A 57 13.67 10.92 -3.00
C VAL A 57 12.42 11.77 -2.67
N TYR A 58 11.83 11.56 -1.49
CA TYR A 58 10.72 12.39 -1.01
C TYR A 58 11.20 13.75 -0.47
N GLN A 59 12.40 13.78 0.15
CA GLN A 59 12.93 14.99 0.79
C GLN A 59 13.60 15.97 -0.19
N ASP A 60 14.19 15.46 -1.27
CA ASP A 60 14.99 16.23 -2.23
C ASP A 60 14.30 16.43 -3.60
N GLY A 61 13.09 15.87 -3.78
CA GLY A 61 12.38 15.86 -5.07
C GLY A 61 11.75 17.20 -5.45
N GLU A 62 12.37 17.93 -6.37
CA GLU A 62 11.76 19.09 -7.07
C GLU A 62 10.68 18.67 -8.08
N GLU A 63 10.56 17.38 -8.39
CA GLU A 63 9.55 16.83 -9.32
C GLU A 63 8.67 15.79 -8.61
N SER A 64 7.36 16.03 -8.63
CA SER A 64 6.30 15.13 -8.15
C SER A 64 6.32 13.73 -8.80
N ASP A 65 7.07 13.54 -9.88
CA ASP A 65 7.15 12.32 -10.68
C ASP A 65 8.20 11.30 -10.16
N ALA A 66 9.01 11.68 -9.17
CA ALA A 66 10.19 10.89 -8.78
C ALA A 66 9.90 9.69 -7.84
N VAL A 67 8.77 9.68 -7.13
CA VAL A 67 8.45 8.63 -6.16
C VAL A 67 7.49 7.63 -6.79
N ASN A 68 8.03 6.68 -7.56
CA ASN A 68 7.29 5.51 -8.05
C ASN A 68 8.17 4.26 -7.90
N TYR A 69 8.36 3.84 -6.66
CA TYR A 69 9.12 2.64 -6.35
C TYR A 69 8.33 1.71 -5.44
N PHE A 70 8.84 0.50 -5.27
CA PHE A 70 8.12 -0.57 -4.60
C PHE A 70 9.10 -1.49 -3.87
N GLY A 71 8.65 -2.09 -2.78
CA GLY A 71 9.49 -2.91 -1.92
C GLY A 71 8.69 -3.95 -1.15
N ILE A 72 9.37 -5.02 -0.73
CA ILE A 72 8.80 -6.04 0.15
C ILE A 72 9.18 -5.68 1.59
N LEU A 73 8.18 -5.47 2.44
CA LEU A 73 8.33 -5.11 3.83
C LEU A 73 7.78 -6.21 4.74
N PRO A 74 8.54 -6.71 5.72
CA PRO A 74 8.03 -7.65 6.70
C PRO A 74 7.22 -6.93 7.78
N PHE A 75 6.14 -7.55 8.25
CA PHE A 75 5.30 -7.12 9.37
C PHE A 75 5.22 -8.26 10.41
N PRO A 76 6.30 -8.47 11.18
CA PRO A 76 6.43 -9.65 12.05
C PRO A 76 5.38 -9.67 13.17
N ASP A 77 4.95 -8.50 13.66
CA ASP A 77 3.97 -8.38 14.76
C ASP A 77 2.59 -8.95 14.37
N ILE A 78 2.29 -8.99 13.08
CA ILE A 78 1.04 -9.54 12.53
C ILE A 78 1.28 -10.75 11.61
N LYS A 79 2.52 -11.26 11.54
CA LYS A 79 2.93 -12.42 10.73
C LYS A 79 2.61 -12.30 9.23
N LEU A 80 2.75 -11.09 8.68
CA LEU A 80 2.52 -10.82 7.27
C LEU A 80 3.79 -10.28 6.59
N ASN A 81 3.87 -10.45 5.27
CA ASN A 81 4.75 -9.67 4.41
C ASN A 81 3.90 -8.78 3.50
N GLY A 82 4.35 -7.55 3.25
CA GLY A 82 3.68 -6.62 2.37
C GLY A 82 4.54 -6.23 1.16
N LEU A 83 4.01 -6.44 -0.04
CA LEU A 83 4.52 -5.76 -1.23
C LEU A 83 3.91 -4.36 -1.26
N THR A 84 4.75 -3.34 -1.07
CA THR A 84 4.33 -1.96 -0.92
C THR A 84 4.76 -1.15 -2.13
N TYR A 85 3.83 -0.39 -2.70
CA TYR A 85 4.05 0.58 -3.76
C TYR A 85 3.93 1.98 -3.17
N PHE A 86 4.92 2.83 -3.41
CA PHE A 86 5.02 4.18 -2.88
C PHE A 86 4.78 5.18 -4.00
N PHE A 87 3.91 6.16 -3.72
CA PHE A 87 3.54 7.19 -4.70
C PHE A 87 3.08 8.46 -3.99
N LEU A 88 2.98 9.55 -4.77
CA LEU A 88 2.48 10.84 -4.32
C LEU A 88 1.13 11.14 -4.95
N ILE A 89 0.22 11.72 -4.18
CA ILE A 89 -1.05 12.24 -4.68
C ILE A 89 -0.92 13.76 -4.70
N HIS A 90 -1.06 14.39 -5.86
CA HIS A 90 -0.99 15.85 -5.95
C HIS A 90 -2.14 16.50 -5.17
N ASP A 91 -1.81 17.46 -4.32
CA ASP A 91 -2.75 18.21 -3.51
C ASP A 91 -2.16 19.59 -3.19
N GLU A 92 -2.71 20.65 -3.79
CA GLU A 92 -2.25 22.04 -3.60
C GLU A 92 -2.37 22.53 -2.14
N ASN A 93 -3.23 21.89 -1.33
CA ASN A 93 -3.40 22.25 0.08
C ASN A 93 -2.40 21.53 1.00
N ALA A 94 -1.72 20.49 0.51
CA ALA A 94 -0.77 19.70 1.27
C ALA A 94 0.61 20.38 1.36
N ARG A 95 1.36 20.10 2.43
CA ARG A 95 2.75 20.56 2.57
C ARG A 95 3.61 19.94 1.47
N GLY A 96 4.15 20.78 0.58
CA GLY A 96 4.92 20.32 -0.58
C GLY A 96 4.05 19.98 -1.80
N ASN A 97 2.79 20.42 -1.81
CA ASN A 97 1.82 20.23 -2.91
C ASN A 97 1.50 18.75 -3.24
N ALA A 98 1.75 17.84 -2.30
CA ALA A 98 1.49 16.42 -2.46
C ALA A 98 1.28 15.70 -1.12
N LEU A 99 0.45 14.65 -1.14
CA LEU A 99 0.25 13.71 -0.04
C LEU A 99 1.07 12.44 -0.32
N ALA A 100 1.78 11.97 0.71
CA ALA A 100 2.46 10.68 0.66
C ALA A 100 1.44 9.54 0.74
N ALA A 101 1.52 8.57 -0.18
CA ALA A 101 0.56 7.46 -0.23
C ALA A 101 1.25 6.12 -0.53
N THR A 102 0.65 5.04 -0.04
CA THR A 102 1.12 3.68 -0.30
C THR A 102 -0.01 2.70 -0.52
N ILE A 103 0.15 1.79 -1.49
CA ILE A 103 -0.66 0.57 -1.61
C ILE A 103 0.16 -0.60 -1.12
N THR A 104 -0.34 -1.39 -0.18
CA THR A 104 0.33 -2.57 0.36
C THR A 104 -0.51 -3.82 0.16
N ILE A 105 -0.02 -4.78 -0.62
CA ILE A 105 -0.60 -6.11 -0.75
C ILE A 105 0.05 -7.01 0.29
N LEU A 106 -0.75 -7.68 1.11
CA LEU A 106 -0.29 -8.51 2.24
C LEU A 106 -0.51 -9.99 1.96
N ILE A 107 0.48 -10.79 2.32
CA ILE A 107 0.44 -12.27 2.32
C ILE A 107 0.99 -12.79 3.64
N ASP A 108 0.79 -14.08 3.91
CA ASP A 108 1.39 -14.74 5.07
C ASP A 108 2.93 -14.63 5.04
N GLU A 109 3.57 -14.52 6.21
CA GLU A 109 5.02 -14.39 6.30
C GLU A 109 5.78 -15.53 5.61
N ASN A 110 5.17 -16.72 5.55
CA ASN A 110 5.75 -17.92 4.95
C ASN A 110 5.68 -17.92 3.42
N ASP A 111 4.81 -17.11 2.82
CA ASP A 111 4.53 -17.11 1.38
C ASP A 111 5.38 -16.11 0.60
N LYS A 112 6.40 -15.49 1.20
CA LYS A 112 7.22 -14.43 0.59
C LYS A 112 7.76 -14.74 -0.81
N VAL A 113 7.99 -16.02 -1.12
CA VAL A 113 8.42 -16.50 -2.46
C VAL A 113 7.45 -16.04 -3.55
N PHE A 114 6.15 -15.99 -3.25
CA PHE A 114 5.13 -15.49 -4.17
C PHE A 114 5.42 -14.08 -4.67
N PHE A 115 5.80 -13.16 -3.77
CA PHE A 115 6.13 -11.80 -4.18
C PHE A 115 7.34 -11.78 -5.11
N TYR A 116 8.42 -12.48 -4.78
CA TYR A 116 9.60 -12.51 -5.65
C TYR A 116 9.29 -13.06 -7.04
N GLN A 117 8.43 -14.07 -7.15
CA GLN A 117 8.02 -14.67 -8.42
C GLN A 117 7.10 -13.76 -9.25
N ASN A 118 6.22 -13.00 -8.59
CA ASN A 118 5.17 -12.22 -9.25
C ASN A 118 5.43 -10.71 -9.22
N MET A 119 6.60 -10.29 -8.72
CA MET A 119 6.96 -8.91 -8.42
C MET A 119 6.72 -7.95 -9.59
N LYS A 120 7.15 -8.32 -10.80
CA LYS A 120 7.00 -7.49 -12.00
C LYS A 120 5.53 -7.31 -12.39
N TYR A 121 4.74 -8.37 -12.30
CA TYR A 121 3.33 -8.35 -12.63
C TYR A 121 2.53 -7.53 -11.63
N LEU A 122 2.75 -7.77 -10.33
CA LEU A 122 2.09 -7.03 -9.25
C LEU A 122 2.46 -5.53 -9.29
N ARG A 123 3.71 -5.19 -9.61
CA ARG A 123 4.12 -3.79 -9.80
C ARG A 123 3.25 -3.09 -10.84
N ILE A 124 3.02 -3.69 -12.00
CA ILE A 124 2.20 -3.09 -13.07
C ILE A 124 0.76 -2.88 -12.59
N ILE A 125 0.20 -3.83 -11.84
CA ILE A 125 -1.15 -3.68 -11.29
C ILE A 125 -1.21 -2.54 -10.28
N MET A 126 -0.26 -2.49 -9.35
CA MET A 126 -0.22 -1.48 -8.29
C MET A 126 0.03 -0.08 -8.87
N ASP A 127 0.88 0.04 -9.88
CA ASP A 127 1.14 1.28 -10.61
C ASP A 127 -0.11 1.80 -11.33
N ASN A 128 -0.84 0.92 -12.02
CA ASN A 128 -2.12 1.28 -12.63
C ASN A 128 -3.15 1.71 -11.56
N ALA A 129 -3.18 1.04 -10.40
CA ALA A 129 -4.06 1.40 -9.30
C ALA A 129 -3.68 2.78 -8.71
N ALA A 130 -2.40 3.04 -8.48
CA ALA A 130 -1.89 4.34 -8.02
C ALA A 130 -2.22 5.46 -9.02
N THR A 131 -1.97 5.23 -10.31
CA THR A 131 -2.32 6.15 -11.41
C THR A 131 -3.81 6.48 -11.39
N ASN A 132 -4.67 5.48 -11.20
CA ASN A 132 -6.11 5.70 -11.11
C ASN A 132 -6.46 6.57 -9.89
N ILE A 133 -5.85 6.31 -8.73
CA ILE A 133 -6.06 7.09 -7.50
C ILE A 133 -5.61 8.55 -7.70
N GLN A 134 -4.45 8.78 -8.30
CA GLN A 134 -3.92 10.11 -8.59
C GLN A 134 -4.82 10.91 -9.54
N ASN A 135 -5.53 10.23 -10.46
CA ASN A 135 -6.44 10.86 -11.40
C ASN A 135 -7.84 11.14 -10.84
N VAL A 136 -8.20 10.62 -9.66
CA VAL A 136 -9.49 10.94 -9.01
C VAL A 136 -9.43 12.36 -8.46
N LYS A 137 -10.18 13.28 -9.09
CA LYS A 137 -10.41 14.62 -8.54
C LYS A 137 -11.23 14.52 -7.25
N GLY A 138 -10.72 15.02 -6.12
CA GLY A 138 -11.48 15.10 -4.87
C GLY A 138 -10.75 14.71 -3.58
N TYR A 139 -9.42 14.71 -3.55
CA TYR A 139 -8.69 14.80 -2.27
C TYR A 139 -8.43 16.26 -1.84
N THR A 140 -8.70 17.23 -2.74
CA THR A 140 -8.72 18.69 -2.51
C THR A 140 -9.96 19.17 -1.78
#